data_AF-A0A0C3KQ54-F1
#
_entry.id   AF-A0A0C3KQ54-F1
#
_cell.length_a   1.000
_cell.length_b   1.000
_cell.length_c   1.000
_cell.angle_alpha   90.00
_cell.angle_beta   90.00
_cell.angle_gamma   90.00
#
_symmetry.space_group_name_H-M   'P 1'
#
loop_
_entity.id
_entity.type
_entity.pdbx_description
1 polymer ?
#
loop_
_entity_poly.entity_id
_entity_poly.type
_entity_poly.pdbx_seq_one_letter_code
_entity_poly.pdbx_strand_id
1 'polypeptide(L)'
;MMKLTSRLMYSEHQKFLQQRQDALLEELRQIAIEDFPKAQEEYARAQASWEERQKKKAENKDEGMDVDTPSRAHSPVPAESDAPNGKEKGEKIPGTREREDRPPQQRFRFTDAIKSRVWGLVHLSNESARLTSVMHGWDNTVPVATEQSLRKSLYSKITAVFPEGWMNSQTISREVSNMKLRLKKEVELAGSKVEE
;
A
#
# COMPACT_ATOMS: atom_id res chain seq x y z
N MET A 1 -5.77 -6.87 41.61
CA MET A 1 -5.01 -5.61 41.73
C MET A 1 -4.71 -4.92 40.39
N MET A 2 -4.43 -5.62 39.29
CA MET A 2 -4.15 -4.95 37.99
C MET A 2 -5.36 -4.21 37.36
N LYS A 3 -6.59 -4.73 37.53
CA LYS A 3 -7.82 -4.15 36.93
C LYS A 3 -8.04 -2.67 37.25
N LEU A 4 -7.84 -2.27 38.52
CA LEU A 4 -8.07 -0.90 38.96
C LEU A 4 -6.98 0.04 38.43
N THR A 5 -5.72 -0.35 38.58
CA THR A 5 -4.56 0.43 38.10
C THR A 5 -4.64 0.67 36.60
N SER A 6 -4.94 -0.37 35.82
CA SER A 6 -5.01 -0.23 34.37
C SER A 6 -6.24 0.53 33.89
N ARG A 7 -7.39 0.47 34.59
CA ARG A 7 -8.51 1.37 34.32
C ARG A 7 -8.12 2.84 34.53
N LEU A 8 -7.40 3.13 35.61
CA LEU A 8 -6.93 4.49 35.92
C LEU A 8 -5.96 5.02 34.87
N MET A 9 -5.08 4.16 34.35
CA MET A 9 -4.03 4.53 33.39
C MET A 9 -4.50 4.49 31.92
N TYR A 10 -5.62 3.85 31.61
CA TYR A 10 -6.05 3.61 30.23
C TYR A 10 -6.23 4.91 29.42
N SER A 11 -6.87 5.92 30.01
CA SER A 11 -7.10 7.21 29.35
C SER A 11 -5.78 7.90 28.99
N GLU A 12 -4.84 7.95 29.91
CA GLU A 12 -3.52 8.54 29.71
C GLU A 12 -2.69 7.73 28.68
N HIS A 13 -2.77 6.40 28.72
CA HIS A 13 -2.10 5.56 27.73
C HIS A 13 -2.68 5.77 26.32
N GLN A 14 -4.01 5.84 26.18
CA GLN A 14 -4.63 6.15 24.89
C GLN A 14 -4.23 7.53 24.37
N LYS A 15 -4.19 8.54 25.24
CA LYS A 15 -3.71 9.88 24.86
C LYS A 15 -2.25 9.83 24.39
N PHE A 16 -1.38 9.13 25.11
CA PHE A 16 0.03 8.98 24.74
C PHE A 16 0.18 8.31 23.37
N LEU A 17 -0.55 7.22 23.12
CA LEU A 17 -0.53 6.53 21.82
C LEU A 17 -1.03 7.45 20.69
N GLN A 18 -2.10 8.22 20.95
CA GLN A 18 -2.64 9.18 19.98
C GLN A 18 -1.63 10.29 19.68
N GLN A 19 -1.02 10.90 20.69
CA GLN A 19 0.02 11.93 20.52
C GLN A 19 1.20 11.41 19.71
N ARG A 20 1.64 10.17 19.98
CA ARG A 20 2.72 9.55 19.21
C ARG A 20 2.30 9.25 17.78
N GLN A 21 1.05 8.84 17.56
CA GLN A 21 0.49 8.63 16.23
C GLN A 21 0.46 9.94 15.44
N ASP A 22 0.02 11.04 16.06
CA ASP A 22 -0.06 12.35 15.43
C ASP A 22 1.34 12.88 15.08
N ALA A 23 2.33 12.69 15.96
CA ALA A 23 3.71 13.03 15.68
C ALA A 23 4.27 12.27 14.46
N LEU A 24 4.00 10.95 14.36
CA LEU A 24 4.43 10.16 13.20
C LEU A 24 3.72 10.55 11.91
N LEU A 25 2.45 10.97 11.98
CA LEU A 25 1.72 11.49 10.82
C LEU A 25 2.33 12.82 10.35
N GLU A 26 2.77 13.68 11.27
CA GLU A 26 3.44 14.93 10.94
C GLU A 26 4.83 14.70 10.34
N GLU A 27 5.63 13.78 10.90
CA GLU A 27 6.89 13.36 10.28
C GLU A 27 6.67 12.82 8.86
N LEU A 28 5.62 12.02 8.67
CA LEU A 28 5.27 11.49 7.36
C LEU A 28 4.85 12.61 6.39
N ARG A 29 4.18 13.65 6.89
CA ARG A 29 3.79 14.84 6.12
C ARG A 29 5.01 15.61 5.64
N GLN A 30 5.99 15.82 6.51
CA GLN A 30 7.23 16.51 6.15
C GLN A 30 7.96 15.76 5.03
N ILE A 31 8.11 14.44 5.17
CA ILE A 31 8.71 13.59 4.13
C ILE A 31 7.92 13.68 2.82
N ALA A 32 6.58 13.64 2.90
CA ALA A 32 5.74 13.73 1.71
C ALA A 32 5.93 15.06 0.99
N ILE A 33 6.05 16.18 1.72
CA ILE A 33 6.30 17.51 1.14
C ILE A 33 7.70 17.58 0.50
N GLU A 34 8.72 17.08 1.19
CA GLU A 34 10.11 17.10 0.71
C GLU A 34 10.33 16.25 -0.54
N ASP A 35 9.72 15.07 -0.60
CA ASP A 35 9.87 14.13 -1.72
C ASP A 35 8.88 14.39 -2.87
N PHE A 36 7.88 15.25 -2.68
CA PHE A 36 6.85 15.52 -3.70
C PHE A 36 7.42 16.06 -5.03
N PRO A 37 8.33 17.05 -5.06
CA PRO A 37 8.90 17.54 -6.31
C PRO A 37 9.59 16.42 -7.11
N LYS A 38 10.33 15.53 -6.43
CA LYS A 38 10.97 14.38 -7.08
C LYS A 38 9.95 13.42 -7.66
N ALA A 39 8.85 13.17 -6.94
CA ALA A 39 7.77 12.32 -7.43
C ALA A 39 7.11 12.91 -8.69
N GLN A 40 6.96 14.24 -8.77
CA GLN A 40 6.48 14.93 -9.96
C GLN A 40 7.43 14.80 -11.15
N GLU A 41 8.73 14.99 -10.93
CA GLU A 41 9.73 14.81 -11.99
C GLU A 41 9.80 13.37 -12.51
N GLU A 42 9.72 12.38 -11.62
CA GLU A 42 9.70 10.97 -12.00
C GLU A 42 8.45 10.66 -12.83
N TYR A 43 7.30 11.20 -12.44
CA TYR A 43 6.05 11.06 -13.20
C TYR A 43 6.15 11.72 -14.58
N ALA A 44 6.66 12.95 -14.66
CA ALA A 44 6.83 13.67 -15.92
C ALA A 44 7.80 12.95 -16.88
N ARG A 45 8.91 12.41 -16.34
CA ARG A 45 9.85 11.57 -17.12
C ARG A 45 9.19 10.29 -17.62
N ALA A 46 8.42 9.63 -16.77
CA ALA A 46 7.68 8.43 -17.16
C ALA A 46 6.65 8.74 -18.26
N GLN A 47 5.92 9.85 -18.13
CA GLN A 47 4.95 10.31 -19.11
C GLN A 47 5.60 10.62 -20.46
N ALA A 48 6.68 11.40 -20.49
CA ALA A 48 7.41 11.70 -21.72
C ALA A 48 7.91 10.43 -22.42
N SER A 49 8.45 9.47 -21.65
CA SER A 49 8.91 8.19 -22.21
C SER A 49 7.77 7.32 -22.76
N TRP A 50 6.56 7.47 -22.21
CA TRP A 50 5.38 6.76 -22.68
C TRP A 50 4.83 7.40 -23.95
N GLU A 51 4.77 8.73 -24.00
CA GLU A 51 4.36 9.48 -25.19
C GLU A 51 5.31 9.22 -26.37
N GLU A 52 6.63 9.19 -26.16
CA GLU A 52 7.60 8.83 -27.20
C GLU A 52 7.40 7.40 -27.71
N ARG A 53 7.09 6.45 -26.83
CA ARG A 53 6.77 5.06 -27.20
C ARG A 53 5.47 4.97 -28.00
N GLN A 54 4.44 5.72 -27.62
CA GLN A 54 3.18 5.77 -28.37
C GLN A 54 3.40 6.40 -29.75
N LYS A 55 4.22 7.44 -29.86
CA LYS A 55 4.56 8.07 -31.14
C LYS A 55 5.33 7.12 -32.07
N LYS A 56 6.38 6.46 -31.57
CA LYS A 56 7.13 5.44 -32.35
C LYS A 56 6.23 4.28 -32.79
N LYS A 57 5.28 3.87 -31.95
CA LYS A 57 4.30 2.83 -32.29
C LYS A 57 3.31 3.29 -33.38
N ALA A 58 2.94 4.57 -33.40
CA ALA A 58 2.12 5.15 -34.45
C ALA A 58 2.90 5.29 -35.78
N GLU A 59 4.14 5.79 -35.75
CA GLU A 59 5.00 5.91 -36.94
C GLU A 59 5.30 4.54 -37.58
N ASN A 60 5.63 3.54 -36.77
CA ASN A 60 5.90 2.17 -37.26
C ASN A 60 4.64 1.44 -37.76
N LYS A 61 3.44 1.97 -37.49
CA LYS A 61 2.17 1.47 -38.03
C LYS A 61 1.83 2.10 -39.39
N ASP A 62 2.39 3.27 -39.69
CA ASP A 62 2.19 4.00 -40.95
C ASP A 62 3.18 3.54 -42.05
N GLU A 63 4.37 3.06 -41.65
CA GLU A 63 5.38 2.51 -42.59
C GLU A 63 5.18 1.02 -42.95
N GLY A 64 4.19 0.35 -42.35
CA GLY A 64 3.88 -1.06 -42.56
C GLY A 64 2.65 -1.26 -43.44
N MET A 65 2.87 -1.33 -44.75
CA MET A 65 1.92 -1.86 -45.75
C MET A 65 1.34 -3.21 -45.29
N ASP A 66 0.03 -3.32 -45.42
CA ASP A 66 -0.84 -4.49 -45.29
C ASP A 66 -0.19 -5.85 -45.63
N VAL A 67 -0.28 -6.79 -44.69
CA VAL A 67 -0.37 -8.23 -44.99
C VAL A 67 -1.44 -8.84 -44.10
N ASP A 68 -2.68 -8.68 -44.55
CA ASP A 68 -3.76 -9.66 -44.60
C ASP A 68 -3.63 -10.94 -43.72
N THR A 69 -4.45 -11.10 -42.67
CA THR A 69 -5.07 -12.39 -42.28
C THR A 69 -6.25 -12.18 -41.31
N PRO A 70 -7.35 -12.97 -41.37
CA PRO A 70 -8.70 -12.44 -41.24
C PRO A 70 -9.36 -12.60 -39.88
N SER A 71 -10.34 -11.72 -39.68
CA SER A 71 -11.58 -11.85 -38.89
C SER A 71 -11.84 -13.23 -38.26
N ARG A 72 -11.90 -13.26 -36.92
CA ARG A 72 -12.72 -14.25 -36.20
C ARG A 72 -13.58 -13.52 -35.17
N ALA A 73 -14.84 -13.34 -35.53
CA ALA A 73 -15.93 -12.93 -34.66
C ALA A 73 -16.05 -13.89 -33.46
N HIS A 74 -16.21 -13.37 -32.24
CA HIS A 74 -17.01 -13.97 -31.15
C HIS A 74 -17.43 -12.89 -30.13
N SER A 75 -18.65 -13.07 -29.60
CA SER A 75 -19.58 -12.16 -28.92
C SER A 75 -19.15 -11.51 -27.58
N PRO A 76 -19.93 -10.53 -27.06
CA PRO A 76 -19.61 -9.78 -25.83
C PRO A 76 -20.38 -10.28 -24.59
N VAL A 77 -19.70 -10.70 -23.52
CA VAL A 77 -20.26 -10.74 -22.14
C VAL A 77 -19.14 -10.83 -21.08
N PRO A 78 -19.38 -10.48 -19.79
CA PRO A 78 -18.91 -9.26 -19.16
C PRO A 78 -17.75 -9.47 -18.17
N ALA A 79 -17.18 -8.35 -17.74
CA ALA A 79 -16.08 -8.21 -16.80
C ALA A 79 -16.27 -8.99 -15.49
N GLU A 80 -15.31 -9.87 -15.19
CA GLU A 80 -15.06 -10.32 -13.83
C GLU A 80 -13.56 -10.13 -13.56
N SER A 81 -13.29 -9.12 -12.75
CA SER A 81 -11.97 -8.69 -12.36
C SER A 81 -11.43 -9.60 -11.26
N ASP A 82 -10.69 -10.63 -11.63
CA ASP A 82 -9.83 -11.35 -10.69
C ASP A 82 -8.45 -11.59 -11.28
N ALA A 83 -7.46 -10.97 -10.65
CA ALA A 83 -6.06 -11.09 -11.02
C ALA A 83 -5.29 -11.72 -9.86
N PRO A 84 -4.85 -12.97 -9.96
CA PRO A 84 -3.72 -13.47 -9.20
C PRO A 84 -2.49 -13.50 -10.11
N ASN A 85 -1.50 -12.63 -9.87
CA ASN A 85 -0.19 -12.78 -10.52
C ASN A 85 0.86 -13.17 -9.49
N GLY A 86 1.09 -14.48 -9.40
CA GLY A 86 2.28 -15.10 -8.82
C GLY A 86 3.36 -15.28 -9.90
N LYS A 87 4.62 -15.21 -9.47
CA LYS A 87 5.83 -15.14 -10.30
C LYS A 87 6.08 -16.34 -11.23
N GLU A 88 6.49 -16.00 -12.44
CA GLU A 88 7.56 -16.58 -13.28
C GLU A 88 7.70 -18.11 -13.41
N LYS A 89 7.33 -18.63 -14.59
CA LYS A 89 8.23 -19.39 -15.48
C LYS A 89 7.86 -19.06 -16.94
N GLY A 90 8.88 -19.02 -17.80
CA GLY A 90 8.81 -18.45 -19.14
C GLY A 90 7.78 -19.10 -20.05
N GLU A 91 6.72 -18.35 -20.35
CA GLU A 91 5.85 -18.54 -21.50
C GLU A 91 5.25 -17.17 -21.83
N LYS A 92 5.25 -16.76 -23.10
CA LYS A 92 4.73 -15.46 -23.51
C LYS A 92 3.20 -15.45 -23.34
N ILE A 93 2.72 -14.98 -22.19
CA ILE A 93 1.29 -14.83 -21.90
C ILE A 93 0.71 -13.71 -22.81
N PRO A 94 -0.38 -13.97 -23.56
CA PRO A 94 -1.06 -12.96 -24.39
C PRO A 94 -1.82 -12.00 -23.47
N GLY A 95 -1.12 -10.98 -22.96
CA GLY A 95 -1.69 -9.98 -22.06
C GLY A 95 -0.68 -8.95 -21.52
N THR A 96 0.62 -9.16 -21.74
CA THR A 96 1.67 -8.20 -21.37
C THR A 96 1.63 -6.91 -22.18
N ARG A 97 1.19 -6.96 -23.45
CA ARG A 97 1.08 -5.78 -24.32
C ARG A 97 0.06 -4.75 -23.81
N GLU A 98 -1.05 -5.19 -23.20
CA GLU A 98 -2.10 -4.28 -22.71
C GLU A 98 -1.72 -3.47 -21.47
N ARG A 99 -0.75 -3.94 -20.66
CA ARG A 99 -0.28 -3.19 -19.50
C ARG A 99 0.72 -2.11 -19.88
N GLU A 100 1.50 -2.31 -20.94
CA GLU A 100 2.49 -1.35 -21.42
C GLU A 100 1.85 -0.17 -22.17
N ASP A 101 0.64 -0.34 -22.69
CA ASP A 101 -0.11 0.72 -23.39
C ASP A 101 -0.86 1.69 -22.46
N ARG A 102 -0.98 1.37 -21.16
CA ARG A 102 -1.67 2.28 -20.22
C ARG A 102 -0.78 3.48 -19.86
N PRO A 103 -1.35 4.69 -19.74
CA PRO A 103 -0.58 5.86 -19.33
C PRO A 103 0.03 5.63 -17.93
N PRO A 104 1.24 6.15 -17.67
CA PRO A 104 1.84 6.13 -16.35
C PRO A 104 0.87 6.73 -15.32
N GLN A 105 0.80 6.09 -14.15
CA GLN A 105 -0.04 6.56 -13.04
C GLN A 105 0.79 7.41 -12.08
N GLN A 106 0.18 8.46 -11.54
CA GLN A 106 0.76 9.25 -10.46
C GLN A 106 0.90 8.35 -9.23
N ARG A 107 2.14 8.13 -8.79
CA ARG A 107 2.44 7.22 -7.68
C ARG A 107 3.59 7.78 -6.86
N PHE A 108 3.36 7.89 -5.57
CA PHE A 108 4.43 8.17 -4.63
C PHE A 108 5.26 6.90 -4.39
N ARG A 109 6.59 7.02 -4.50
CA ARG A 109 7.49 5.90 -4.21
C ARG A 109 7.57 5.66 -2.70
N PHE A 110 7.35 4.42 -2.27
CA PHE A 110 7.55 4.04 -0.87
C PHE A 110 9.06 3.94 -0.57
N THR A 111 9.63 5.02 -0.08
CA THR A 111 10.99 5.06 0.47
C THR A 111 11.04 4.30 1.80
N ASP A 112 12.22 3.84 2.21
CA ASP A 112 12.39 3.15 3.50
C ASP A 112 12.00 4.05 4.69
N ALA A 113 12.20 5.37 4.53
CA ALA A 113 11.73 6.38 5.48
C ALA A 113 10.20 6.32 5.67
N ILE A 114 9.44 6.32 4.57
CA ILE A 114 7.96 6.22 4.60
C ILE A 114 7.52 4.87 5.18
N LYS A 115 8.14 3.77 4.74
CA LYS A 115 7.85 2.42 5.24
C LYS A 115 8.00 2.33 6.75
N SER A 116 9.10 2.87 7.28
CA SER A 116 9.38 2.89 8.72
C SER A 116 8.29 3.62 9.52
N ARG A 117 7.87 4.82 9.09
CA ARG A 117 6.81 5.59 9.78
C ARG A 117 5.46 4.89 9.67
N VAL A 118 5.10 4.40 8.49
CA VAL A 118 3.85 3.64 8.27
C VAL A 118 3.81 2.38 9.16
N TRP A 119 4.93 1.67 9.29
CA TRP A 119 5.02 0.51 10.17
C TRP A 119 4.87 0.89 11.65
N GLY A 120 5.51 1.99 12.09
CA GLY A 120 5.34 2.55 13.43
C GLY A 120 3.88 2.91 13.73
N LEU A 121 3.19 3.55 12.78
CA LEU A 121 1.76 3.88 12.90
C LEU A 121 0.87 2.63 13.05
N VAL A 122 1.19 1.55 12.31
CA VAL A 122 0.46 0.28 12.44
C VAL A 122 0.66 -0.32 13.83
N HIS A 123 1.88 -0.30 14.37
CA HIS A 123 2.16 -0.78 15.73
C HIS A 123 1.38 -0.02 16.80
N LEU A 124 1.39 1.31 16.74
CA LEU A 124 0.62 2.13 17.69
C LEU A 124 -0.88 1.88 17.59
N SER A 125 -1.41 1.73 16.37
CA SER A 125 -2.82 1.39 16.16
C SER A 125 -3.17 0.01 16.70
N ASN A 126 -2.29 -0.98 16.56
CA ASN A 126 -2.51 -2.32 17.10
C ASN A 126 -2.46 -2.31 18.64
N GLU A 127 -1.54 -1.54 19.24
CA GLU A 127 -1.47 -1.41 20.70
C GLU A 127 -2.70 -0.70 21.26
N SER A 128 -3.18 0.36 20.59
CA SER A 128 -4.44 1.02 20.97
C SER A 128 -5.64 0.05 20.90
N ALA A 129 -5.70 -0.80 19.86
CA ALA A 129 -6.74 -1.83 19.74
C ALA A 129 -6.64 -2.89 20.83
N ARG A 130 -5.42 -3.33 21.17
CA ARG A 130 -5.15 -4.29 22.24
C ARG A 130 -5.60 -3.74 23.60
N LEU A 131 -5.20 -2.53 23.96
CA LEU A 131 -5.61 -1.89 25.21
C LEU A 131 -7.12 -1.77 25.31
N THR A 132 -7.76 -1.34 24.22
CA THR A 132 -9.22 -1.22 24.14
C THR A 132 -9.90 -2.58 24.34
N SER A 133 -9.35 -3.65 23.76
CA SER A 133 -9.84 -5.01 23.95
C SER A 133 -9.72 -5.49 25.40
N VAL A 134 -8.59 -5.20 26.06
CA VAL A 134 -8.38 -5.52 27.49
C VAL A 134 -9.41 -4.81 28.36
N MET A 135 -9.65 -3.52 28.11
CA MET A 135 -10.63 -2.73 28.85
C MET A 135 -12.05 -3.26 28.71
N HIS A 136 -12.46 -3.55 27.48
CA HIS A 136 -13.79 -4.12 27.21
C HIS A 136 -13.96 -5.50 27.84
N GLY A 137 -12.90 -6.34 27.83
CA GLY A 137 -12.89 -7.63 28.51
C GLY A 137 -13.06 -7.53 30.04
N TRP A 138 -12.67 -6.41 30.65
CA TRP A 138 -12.89 -6.15 32.07
C TRP A 138 -14.28 -5.63 32.42
N ASP A 139 -14.89 -4.94 31.46
CA ASP A 139 -16.23 -4.36 31.59
C ASP A 139 -17.32 -5.30 31.07
N ASN A 140 -16.93 -6.48 30.54
CA ASN A 140 -17.80 -7.42 29.82
C ASN A 140 -18.62 -6.71 28.72
N THR A 141 -18.00 -5.74 28.05
CA THR A 141 -18.60 -4.98 26.96
C THR A 141 -18.04 -5.44 25.61
N VAL A 142 -18.82 -5.25 24.54
CA VAL A 142 -18.36 -5.55 23.18
C VAL A 142 -17.55 -4.36 22.66
N PRO A 143 -16.37 -4.58 22.04
CA PRO A 143 -15.59 -3.49 21.49
C PRO A 143 -16.33 -2.72 20.40
N VAL A 144 -16.48 -1.40 20.60
CA VAL A 144 -17.09 -0.49 19.62
C VAL A 144 -16.22 -0.35 18.36
N ALA A 145 -14.90 -0.44 18.50
CA ALA A 145 -13.95 -0.41 17.39
C ALA A 145 -13.12 -1.70 17.35
N THR A 146 -13.23 -2.45 16.27
CA THR A 146 -12.39 -3.63 16.00
C THR A 146 -11.02 -3.21 15.47
N GLU A 147 -10.00 -4.04 15.63
CA GLU A 147 -8.66 -3.81 15.04
C GLU A 147 -8.76 -3.49 13.54
N GLN A 148 -9.65 -4.18 12.83
CA GLN A 148 -9.89 -3.96 11.40
C GLN A 148 -10.42 -2.57 11.10
N SER A 149 -11.35 -2.04 11.92
CA SER A 149 -11.89 -0.70 11.75
C SER A 149 -10.85 0.39 12.03
N LEU A 150 -10.02 0.21 13.07
CA LEU A 150 -8.91 1.11 13.41
C LEU A 150 -7.87 1.14 12.30
N ARG A 151 -7.56 -0.03 11.71
CA ARG A 151 -6.63 -0.13 10.58
C ARG A 151 -7.14 0.59 9.33
N LYS A 152 -8.44 0.46 9.01
CA LYS A 152 -9.06 1.20 7.90
C LYS A 152 -8.99 2.71 8.13
N SER A 153 -9.32 3.17 9.34
CA SER A 153 -9.20 4.58 9.74
C SER A 153 -7.75 5.08 9.61
N LEU A 154 -6.78 4.29 10.08
CA LEU A 154 -5.36 4.61 9.95
C LEU A 154 -4.94 4.79 8.48
N TYR A 155 -5.35 3.89 7.58
CA TYR A 155 -4.99 4.00 6.16
C TYR A 155 -5.62 5.23 5.50
N SER A 156 -6.83 5.61 5.91
CA SER A 156 -7.45 6.87 5.48
C SER A 156 -6.65 8.08 5.97
N LYS A 157 -6.26 8.12 7.25
CA LYS A 157 -5.40 9.18 7.81
C LYS A 157 -4.06 9.29 7.08
N ILE A 158 -3.39 8.17 6.83
CA ILE A 158 -2.12 8.14 6.09
C ILE A 158 -2.32 8.66 4.66
N THR A 159 -3.40 8.25 3.98
CA THR A 159 -3.66 8.72 2.60
C THR A 159 -3.83 10.24 2.56
N ALA A 160 -4.51 10.82 3.55
CA ALA A 160 -4.73 12.27 3.65
C ALA A 160 -3.45 13.09 3.89
N VAL A 161 -2.33 12.45 4.25
CA VAL A 161 -1.03 13.12 4.39
C VAL A 161 -0.41 13.43 3.02
N PHE A 162 -0.73 12.62 2.01
CA PHE A 162 -0.18 12.78 0.67
C PHE A 162 -1.09 13.65 -0.21
N PRO A 163 -0.53 14.28 -1.25
CA PRO A 163 -1.33 14.99 -2.24
C PRO A 163 -2.38 14.08 -2.88
N GLU A 164 -3.53 14.65 -3.22
CA GLU A 164 -4.68 13.92 -3.74
C GLU A 164 -4.32 13.14 -5.02
N GLY A 165 -4.71 11.87 -5.08
CA GLY A 165 -4.43 10.99 -6.22
C GLY A 165 -3.05 10.31 -6.23
N TRP A 166 -2.09 10.77 -5.44
CA TRP A 166 -0.71 10.23 -5.41
C TRP A 166 -0.55 8.99 -4.52
N MET A 167 -1.51 8.77 -3.62
CA MET A 167 -1.52 7.66 -2.68
C MET A 167 -2.94 7.10 -2.55
N ASN A 168 -3.03 5.79 -2.29
CA ASN A 168 -4.29 5.15 -1.96
C ASN A 168 -4.12 4.11 -0.85
N SER A 169 -5.23 3.83 -0.15
CA SER A 169 -5.27 2.89 0.97
C SER A 169 -4.88 1.46 0.58
N GLN A 170 -5.15 1.06 -0.67
CA GLN A 170 -4.80 -0.27 -1.18
C GLN A 170 -3.28 -0.44 -1.32
N THR A 171 -2.57 0.60 -1.77
CA THR A 171 -1.11 0.62 -1.89
C THR A 171 -0.48 0.53 -0.52
N ILE A 172 -0.97 1.33 0.43
CA ILE A 172 -0.53 1.28 1.84
C ILE A 172 -0.76 -0.12 2.42
N SER A 173 -1.95 -0.71 2.24
CA SER A 173 -2.27 -2.04 2.77
C SER A 173 -1.39 -3.14 2.17
N ARG A 174 -1.08 -3.06 0.87
CA ARG A 174 -0.16 -4.01 0.20
C ARG A 174 1.24 -3.89 0.77
N GLU A 175 1.74 -2.67 0.96
CA GLU A 175 3.09 -2.47 1.51
C GLU A 175 3.19 -2.93 2.96
N VAL A 176 2.16 -2.68 3.79
CA VAL A 176 2.09 -3.23 5.15
C VAL A 176 2.11 -4.76 5.16
N SER A 177 1.44 -5.39 4.20
CA SER A 177 1.45 -6.85 4.04
C SER A 177 2.83 -7.36 3.64
N ASN A 178 3.50 -6.67 2.72
CA ASN A 178 4.87 -7.00 2.29
C ASN A 178 5.86 -6.85 3.45
N MET A 179 5.76 -5.77 4.23
CA MET A 179 6.59 -5.55 5.42
C MET A 179 6.37 -6.68 6.45
N LYS A 180 5.11 -7.02 6.74
CA LYS A 180 4.77 -8.12 7.64
C LYS A 180 5.36 -9.45 7.16
N LEU A 181 5.27 -9.74 5.87
CA LEU A 181 5.82 -10.97 5.28
C LEU A 181 7.36 -10.99 5.39
N ARG A 182 8.01 -9.86 5.12
CA ARG A 182 9.47 -9.73 5.25
C ARG A 182 9.93 -10.00 6.68
N LEU A 183 9.29 -9.38 7.69
CA LEU A 183 9.61 -9.62 9.10
C LEU A 183 9.41 -11.09 9.49
N LYS A 184 8.32 -11.72 9.06
CA LYS A 184 8.09 -13.16 9.33
C LYS A 184 9.24 -14.02 8.80
N LYS A 185 9.64 -13.79 7.55
CA LYS A 185 10.75 -14.51 6.92
C LYS A 185 12.08 -14.29 7.65
N GLU A 186 12.34 -13.06 8.10
CA GLU A 186 13.54 -12.74 8.89
C GLU A 186 13.56 -13.47 10.24
N VAL A 187 12.41 -13.58 10.92
CA VAL A 187 12.27 -14.33 12.18
C VAL A 187 12.46 -15.82 11.96
N GLU A 188 11.86 -16.41 10.92
CA GLU A 188 12.04 -17.82 10.57
C GLU A 188 13.50 -18.15 10.26
N LEU A 189 14.16 -17.29 9.49
CA LEU A 189 15.58 -17.45 9.16
C LEU A 189 16.49 -17.29 10.38
N ALA A 190 16.17 -16.36 11.30
CA ALA A 190 16.91 -16.18 12.53
C ALA A 190 16.71 -17.35 13.50
N GLY A 191 15.50 -17.89 13.61
CA GLY A 191 15.22 -19.09 14.40
C GLY A 191 15.97 -20.32 13.87
N SER A 192 16.00 -20.50 12.56
CA SER A 192 16.75 -21.59 11.92
C SER A 192 18.26 -21.52 12.12
N LYS A 193 18.83 -20.33 12.38
CA LYS A 193 20.28 -20.14 12.64
C LYS A 193 20.69 -20.39 14.10
N VAL A 194 19.73 -20.50 15.02
CA VAL A 194 19.99 -20.75 16.45
C VAL A 194 19.93 -22.24 16.76
N GLU A 195 19.31 -23.04 15.88
CA GLU A 195 19.20 -24.50 16.01
C GLU A 195 20.28 -25.29 15.25
N GLU A 196 21.25 -24.61 14.64
CA GLU A 196 22.40 -25.20 13.92
C GLU A 196 23.72 -24.85 14.65
#